data_AF-A0AAW5T8Z8-F1
#
_entry.id   AF-A0AAW5T8Z8-F1
#
_cell.length_a   1.000
_cell.length_b   1.000
_cell.length_c   1.000
_cell.angle_alpha   90.00
_cell.angle_beta   90.00
_cell.angle_gamma   90.00
#
_symmetry.space_group_name_H-M   'P 1'
#
loop_
_entity.id
_entity.type
_entity.pdbx_description
1 polymer ?
#
loop_
_entity_poly.entity_id
_entity_poly.type
_entity_poly.pdbx_seq_one_letter_code
_entity_poly.pdbx_strand_id
1 'polypeptide(L)'
;MADKVANIDFLFRFRDLVAPTIDEHQKTINEHGACWWGWWKRPSEDSRHALWAELAAAVKRNGAQEIGLFDSGTDQVRIATVIDIVEPYDEQGSSQLVDVPNGERELVPIYYRQSPFSRAWMKLSKIGEPIDFFSKYSYAEAPSLPNYTPVTLKKFVGKRILSADELRGMDTTIWKIRPAEPSDADKAMILGVPALPTAISAEPVKCNSNVVLHITDPHFAKGIHRSHHVWRLETEVDGDVAKPTLVEVIHRALKGRTIGLIVVTGDLTFMGTPEEYVEARKSLTRLLGLFDLGPDHLIVIPGNHDIVWSAEDEYKYDAEVKNASEFAKKNYKDFYQMLFQHDPNLHLSMGRRFLLPSGLALEVCGLNSSSLETGKNFLAGMGRIQEASFEEVATDLGWTTDLKTFALRILAVHHHLALTEDLENANDYSRGYGIAVDAVRIQRMAASYGVQLALHGHKHRSFIWRSSIYELPEQTKRRYKLGDLSIVGGGSAGSKETDGESNYFNLLEFSPAGLELDIWRSVRRGVFSSIQKWKALLTIDEKEQKLMLDDWLPVSES
;
A
#
# COMPACT_ATOMS: atom_id res chain seq x y z
N MET A 1 50.07 9.08 -3.07
CA MET A 1 49.20 9.61 -4.14
C MET A 1 47.81 9.64 -3.55
N ALA A 2 47.17 10.80 -3.47
CA ALA A 2 45.80 10.87 -2.97
C ALA A 2 44.90 10.13 -3.95
N ASP A 3 44.08 9.19 -3.47
CA ASP A 3 43.10 8.50 -4.29
C ASP A 3 42.24 9.54 -5.00
N LYS A 4 42.29 9.53 -6.34
CA LYS A 4 41.55 10.47 -7.16
C LYS A 4 40.06 10.09 -7.04
N VAL A 5 39.29 10.92 -6.35
CA VAL A 5 37.82 10.76 -6.24
C VAL A 5 37.25 10.70 -7.66
N ALA A 6 36.43 9.68 -7.92
CA ALA A 6 35.81 9.50 -9.22
C ALA A 6 34.90 10.69 -9.54
N ASN A 7 34.83 11.08 -10.81
CA ASN A 7 34.00 12.21 -11.21
C ASN A 7 32.62 11.71 -11.64
N ILE A 8 31.70 11.61 -10.68
CA ILE A 8 30.29 11.28 -10.93
C ILE A 8 29.41 12.51 -10.72
N ASP A 9 28.51 12.76 -11.66
CA ASP A 9 27.68 13.97 -11.70
C ASP A 9 26.25 13.73 -11.21
N PHE A 10 25.84 12.47 -11.12
CA PHE A 10 24.49 12.04 -10.77
C PHE A 10 24.52 10.90 -9.76
N LEU A 11 23.61 10.91 -8.81
CA LEU A 11 23.40 9.85 -7.84
C LEU A 11 21.95 9.37 -7.93
N PHE A 12 21.76 8.07 -8.13
CA PHE A 12 20.45 7.43 -8.21
C PHE A 12 20.23 6.53 -6.98
N ARG A 13 19.10 6.73 -6.30
CA ARG A 13 18.68 5.88 -5.19
C ARG A 13 18.06 4.59 -5.70
N PHE A 14 18.36 3.48 -5.04
CA PHE A 14 17.59 2.26 -5.15
C PHE A 14 17.49 1.53 -3.80
N ARG A 15 16.74 0.43 -3.78
CA ARG A 15 16.67 -0.52 -2.67
C ARG A 15 16.18 -1.86 -3.19
N ASP A 16 16.65 -2.93 -2.56
CA ASP A 16 16.14 -4.28 -2.79
C ASP A 16 14.72 -4.42 -2.24
N LEU A 17 13.74 -4.27 -3.13
CA LEU A 17 12.32 -4.49 -2.81
C LEU A 17 11.90 -5.92 -3.14
N VAL A 18 12.28 -6.43 -4.31
CA VAL A 18 11.75 -7.67 -4.89
C VAL A 18 12.79 -8.78 -4.96
N ALA A 19 14.03 -8.43 -5.26
CA ALA A 19 15.19 -9.32 -5.43
C ALA A 19 16.48 -8.55 -5.09
N PRO A 20 17.61 -9.24 -4.90
CA PRO A 20 18.94 -8.62 -4.82
C PRO A 20 19.28 -7.87 -6.13
N THR A 21 19.08 -6.56 -6.15
CA THR A 21 19.06 -5.74 -7.38
C THR A 21 20.42 -5.78 -8.07
N ILE A 22 21.50 -5.59 -7.31
CA ILE A 22 22.87 -5.55 -7.85
C ILE A 22 23.25 -6.90 -8.45
N ASP A 23 22.98 -8.00 -7.76
CA ASP A 23 23.38 -9.34 -8.22
C ASP A 23 22.66 -9.72 -9.52
N GLU A 24 21.35 -9.47 -9.59
CA GLU A 24 20.53 -9.76 -10.78
C GLU A 24 20.92 -8.89 -11.99
N HIS A 25 21.22 -7.61 -11.76
CA HIS A 25 21.69 -6.71 -12.82
C HIS A 25 23.10 -7.10 -13.29
N GLN A 26 24.01 -7.43 -12.36
CA GLN A 26 25.37 -7.83 -12.69
C GLN A 26 25.40 -9.17 -13.43
N LYS A 27 24.52 -10.12 -13.07
CA LYS A 27 24.32 -11.36 -13.82
C LYS A 27 23.95 -11.07 -15.29
N THR A 28 22.99 -10.19 -15.51
CA THR A 28 22.56 -9.78 -16.86
C THR A 28 23.69 -9.10 -17.64
N ILE A 29 24.47 -8.22 -16.99
CA ILE A 29 25.66 -7.59 -17.61
C ILE A 29 26.71 -8.64 -17.98
N ASN A 30 26.96 -9.63 -17.12
CA ASN A 30 27.95 -10.68 -17.38
C ASN A 30 27.51 -11.59 -18.54
N GLU A 31 26.21 -11.87 -18.67
CA GLU A 31 25.65 -12.73 -19.71
C GLU A 31 25.55 -12.01 -21.07
N HIS A 32 25.15 -10.74 -21.08
CA HIS A 32 24.81 -10.02 -22.32
C HIS A 32 25.69 -8.79 -22.63
N GLY A 33 26.63 -8.44 -21.74
CA GLY A 33 27.50 -7.26 -21.86
C GLY A 33 26.86 -5.93 -21.47
N ALA A 34 25.54 -5.91 -21.23
CA ALA A 34 24.82 -4.72 -20.79
C ALA A 34 23.51 -5.12 -20.08
N CYS A 35 22.95 -4.19 -19.32
CA CYS A 35 21.70 -4.38 -18.60
C CYS A 35 20.89 -3.08 -18.52
N TRP A 36 19.59 -3.15 -18.77
CA TRP A 36 18.69 -2.01 -18.61
C TRP A 36 18.26 -1.86 -17.14
N TRP A 37 18.54 -0.71 -16.55
CA TRP A 37 18.17 -0.31 -15.19
C TRP A 37 17.04 0.70 -15.20
N GLY A 38 15.96 0.42 -14.48
CA GLY A 38 14.71 1.18 -14.56
C GLY A 38 14.62 2.14 -13.39
N TRP A 39 14.22 3.36 -13.68
CA TRP A 39 14.04 4.37 -12.66
C TRP A 39 12.63 4.32 -12.06
N TRP A 40 12.57 4.03 -10.77
CA TRP A 40 11.33 4.00 -9.98
C TRP A 40 11.29 5.31 -9.18
N LYS A 41 10.62 6.32 -9.74
CA LYS A 41 10.45 7.61 -9.07
C LYS A 41 9.60 7.47 -7.81
N ARG A 42 9.74 8.40 -6.87
CA ARG A 42 8.76 8.51 -5.77
C ARG A 42 7.43 9.08 -6.28
N PRO A 43 6.29 8.72 -5.65
CA PRO A 43 4.97 9.28 -5.98
C PRO A 43 4.93 10.81 -6.02
N SER A 44 5.58 11.44 -5.05
CA SER A 44 5.67 12.89 -4.87
C SER A 44 6.71 13.54 -5.79
N GLU A 45 7.60 12.76 -6.39
CA GLU A 45 8.67 13.24 -7.26
C GLU A 45 8.15 13.48 -8.67
N ASP A 46 8.56 14.60 -9.26
CA ASP A 46 8.30 14.93 -10.66
C ASP A 46 9.12 14.03 -11.62
N SER A 47 8.94 14.21 -12.93
CA SER A 47 9.64 13.44 -13.96
C SER A 47 11.14 13.70 -14.05
N ARG A 48 11.66 14.74 -13.39
CA ARG A 48 13.07 15.15 -13.43
C ARG A 48 13.61 15.33 -14.85
N HIS A 49 12.77 15.77 -15.80
CA HIS A 49 13.10 15.90 -17.23
C HIS A 49 14.44 16.59 -17.50
N ALA A 50 14.74 17.69 -16.79
CA ALA A 50 15.98 18.43 -17.00
C ALA A 50 17.23 17.59 -16.71
N LEU A 51 17.22 16.81 -15.62
CA LEU A 51 18.36 15.95 -15.25
C LEU A 51 18.53 14.77 -16.20
N TRP A 52 17.42 14.16 -16.62
CA TRP A 52 17.45 13.08 -17.60
C TRP A 52 17.98 13.57 -18.95
N ALA A 53 17.56 14.75 -19.40
CA ALA A 53 18.05 15.36 -20.64
C ALA A 53 19.55 15.69 -20.56
N GLU A 54 20.03 16.19 -19.41
CA GLU A 54 21.47 16.41 -19.19
C GLU A 54 22.28 15.11 -19.23
N LEU A 55 21.80 14.07 -18.56
CA LEU A 55 22.47 12.78 -18.54
C LEU A 55 22.49 12.15 -19.95
N ALA A 56 21.37 12.20 -20.68
CA ALA A 56 21.28 11.75 -22.08
C ALA A 56 22.24 12.52 -23.00
N ALA A 57 22.35 13.84 -22.81
CA ALA A 57 23.30 14.66 -23.57
C ALA A 57 24.77 14.32 -23.23
N ALA A 58 25.08 13.99 -21.98
CA ALA A 58 26.42 13.56 -21.56
C ALA A 58 26.79 12.20 -22.17
N VAL A 59 25.88 11.23 -22.13
CA VAL A 59 26.06 9.90 -22.75
C VAL A 59 26.25 10.03 -24.26
N LYS A 60 25.42 10.81 -24.96
CA LYS A 60 25.55 11.05 -26.41
C LYS A 60 26.89 11.69 -26.80
N ARG A 61 27.44 12.56 -25.94
CA ARG A 61 28.69 13.28 -26.20
C ARG A 61 29.92 12.42 -25.96
N ASN A 62 29.92 11.65 -24.88
CA ASN A 62 31.10 10.92 -24.40
C ASN A 62 31.07 9.43 -24.77
N GLY A 63 29.94 8.93 -25.28
CA GLY A 63 29.68 7.50 -25.52
C GLY A 63 29.28 6.73 -24.26
N ALA A 64 29.71 7.19 -23.08
CA ALA A 64 29.30 6.67 -21.79
C ALA A 64 29.40 7.76 -20.70
N GLN A 65 28.68 7.57 -19.60
CA GLN A 65 28.74 8.45 -18.43
C GLN A 65 28.75 7.62 -17.14
N GLU A 66 29.63 7.96 -16.20
CA GLU A 66 29.63 7.35 -14.86
C GLU A 66 28.62 8.07 -13.95
N ILE A 67 27.88 7.28 -13.19
CA ILE A 67 26.90 7.71 -12.19
C ILE A 67 27.12 6.94 -10.88
N GLY A 68 26.58 7.46 -9.77
CA GLY A 68 26.48 6.72 -8.52
C GLY A 68 25.12 6.01 -8.38
N LEU A 69 25.13 4.78 -7.87
CA LEU A 69 23.97 4.03 -7.41
C LEU A 69 24.04 3.93 -5.89
N PHE A 70 23.15 4.63 -5.20
CA PHE A 70 23.02 4.61 -3.74
C PHE A 70 21.98 3.58 -3.31
N ASP A 71 22.44 2.53 -2.63
CA ASP A 71 21.60 1.54 -1.98
C ASP A 71 21.13 2.08 -0.61
N SER A 72 19.87 2.47 -0.54
CA SER A 72 19.28 2.97 0.71
C SER A 72 19.01 1.89 1.76
N GLY A 73 19.17 0.60 1.43
CA GLY A 73 19.06 -0.51 2.35
C GLY A 73 20.37 -0.90 3.04
N THR A 74 21.51 -0.74 2.37
CA THR A 74 22.84 -1.11 2.88
C THR A 74 23.77 0.08 3.13
N ASP A 75 23.32 1.28 2.82
CA ASP A 75 24.06 2.54 2.92
C ASP A 75 25.33 2.59 2.03
N GLN A 76 25.38 1.74 1.00
CA GLN A 76 26.49 1.66 0.05
C GLN A 76 26.24 2.50 -1.21
N VAL A 77 27.30 3.07 -1.77
CA VAL A 77 27.27 3.71 -3.10
C VAL A 77 28.22 2.97 -4.03
N ARG A 78 27.75 2.63 -5.23
CA ARG A 78 28.54 1.98 -6.29
C ARG A 78 28.59 2.88 -7.52
N ILE A 79 29.68 2.84 -8.28
CA ILE A 79 29.74 3.53 -9.58
C ILE A 79 29.18 2.60 -10.66
N ALA A 80 28.31 3.14 -11.52
CA ALA A 80 27.82 2.45 -12.70
C ALA A 80 28.12 3.25 -13.97
N THR A 81 28.36 2.55 -15.08
CA THR A 81 28.62 3.15 -16.38
C THR A 81 27.38 3.06 -17.27
N VAL A 82 26.78 4.20 -17.57
CA VAL A 82 25.61 4.33 -18.44
C VAL A 82 26.06 4.54 -19.89
N ILE A 83 25.52 3.76 -20.82
CA ILE A 83 25.83 3.81 -22.25
C ILE A 83 24.65 4.22 -23.13
N ASP A 84 23.42 4.12 -22.62
CA ASP A 84 22.20 4.53 -23.33
C ASP A 84 21.06 4.86 -22.36
N ILE A 85 20.07 5.62 -22.80
CA ILE A 85 18.98 6.12 -21.95
C ILE A 85 17.64 6.15 -22.70
N VAL A 86 16.60 5.72 -22.02
CA VAL A 86 15.20 6.03 -22.35
C VAL A 86 14.73 7.11 -21.39
N GLU A 87 14.51 8.32 -21.92
CA GLU A 87 14.07 9.48 -21.14
C GLU A 87 12.63 9.32 -20.64
N PRO A 88 12.26 9.94 -19.52
CA PRO A 88 10.89 9.95 -19.04
C PRO A 88 9.96 10.71 -19.98
N TYR A 89 8.67 10.36 -19.93
CA TYR A 89 7.61 10.98 -20.70
C TYR A 89 6.42 11.34 -19.80
N ASP A 90 5.95 12.58 -19.89
CA ASP A 90 4.78 13.06 -19.16
C ASP A 90 3.60 13.25 -20.11
N GLU A 91 2.43 12.77 -19.70
CA GLU A 91 1.15 12.99 -20.40
C GLU A 91 0.11 13.49 -19.40
N GLN A 92 -0.60 14.57 -19.74
CA GLN A 92 -1.62 15.20 -18.88
C GLN A 92 -1.14 15.53 -17.45
N GLY A 93 0.16 15.82 -17.29
CA GLY A 93 0.75 16.17 -15.99
C GLY A 93 1.10 14.97 -15.10
N SER A 94 1.09 13.74 -15.63
CA SER A 94 1.53 12.54 -14.93
C SER A 94 2.61 11.79 -15.74
N SER A 95 3.66 11.33 -15.04
CA SER A 95 4.73 10.55 -15.66
C SER A 95 4.26 9.16 -16.04
N GLN A 96 4.42 8.83 -17.31
CA GLN A 96 3.97 7.59 -17.91
C GLN A 96 5.03 6.50 -17.81
N LEU A 97 4.57 5.25 -17.83
CA LEU A 97 5.46 4.11 -18.02
C LEU A 97 6.06 4.15 -19.42
N VAL A 98 7.36 3.88 -19.48
CA VAL A 98 8.09 3.71 -20.74
C VAL A 98 8.67 2.31 -20.78
N ASP A 99 8.70 1.70 -21.95
CA ASP A 99 9.33 0.40 -22.19
C ASP A 99 10.75 0.58 -22.75
N VAL A 100 11.58 -0.44 -22.59
CA VAL A 100 12.89 -0.52 -23.27
C VAL A 100 12.71 -0.68 -24.78
N PRO A 101 13.73 -0.33 -25.60
CA PRO A 101 13.66 -0.51 -27.05
C PRO A 101 13.29 -1.94 -27.48
N ASN A 102 12.51 -2.04 -28.56
CA ASN A 102 12.07 -3.33 -29.11
C ASN A 102 13.26 -4.25 -29.40
N GLY A 103 13.18 -5.50 -28.95
CA GLY A 103 14.23 -6.51 -29.13
C GLY A 103 15.30 -6.53 -28.03
N GLU A 104 15.30 -5.57 -27.11
CA GLU A 104 16.30 -5.52 -26.01
C GLU A 104 15.77 -6.03 -24.67
N ARG A 105 14.62 -6.70 -24.68
CA ARG A 105 13.96 -7.18 -23.46
C ARG A 105 14.81 -8.18 -22.67
N GLU A 106 15.71 -8.91 -23.35
CA GLU A 106 16.62 -9.86 -22.72
C GLU A 106 17.66 -9.17 -21.82
N LEU A 107 18.01 -7.92 -22.12
CA LEU A 107 18.91 -7.09 -21.31
C LEU A 107 18.24 -6.57 -20.02
N VAL A 108 16.98 -6.93 -19.78
CA VAL A 108 16.24 -6.58 -18.58
C VAL A 108 16.20 -7.80 -17.64
N PRO A 109 16.72 -7.71 -16.39
CA PRO A 109 16.67 -8.77 -15.40
C PRO A 109 15.28 -9.36 -15.26
N ILE A 110 15.21 -10.69 -15.15
CA ILE A 110 13.97 -11.48 -15.22
C ILE A 110 12.95 -10.98 -14.19
N TYR A 111 13.38 -10.71 -12.96
CA TYR A 111 12.49 -10.28 -11.87
C TYR A 111 11.81 -8.92 -12.11
N TYR A 112 12.33 -8.10 -13.04
CA TYR A 112 11.86 -6.74 -13.28
C TYR A 112 11.51 -6.46 -14.76
N ARG A 113 11.63 -7.45 -15.64
CA ARG A 113 11.24 -7.40 -17.07
C ARG A 113 9.76 -7.08 -17.33
N GLN A 114 8.92 -7.18 -16.30
CA GLN A 114 7.51 -6.78 -16.29
C GLN A 114 7.25 -5.69 -15.25
N SER A 115 8.26 -4.88 -14.92
CA SER A 115 8.18 -3.82 -13.92
C SER A 115 7.13 -2.78 -14.31
N PRO A 116 6.17 -2.51 -13.43
CA PRO A 116 5.18 -1.47 -13.65
C PRO A 116 5.59 -0.12 -13.08
N PHE A 117 6.87 0.09 -12.80
CA PHE A 117 7.34 1.28 -12.11
C PHE A 117 8.26 2.14 -12.96
N SER A 118 8.89 1.57 -13.98
CA SER A 118 9.96 2.24 -14.73
C SER A 118 9.41 3.43 -15.53
N ARG A 119 9.72 4.64 -15.05
CA ARG A 119 9.40 5.90 -15.73
C ARG A 119 10.52 6.40 -16.65
N ALA A 120 11.72 5.82 -16.54
CA ALA A 120 12.85 6.02 -17.42
C ALA A 120 13.79 4.82 -17.31
N TRP A 121 14.74 4.67 -18.24
CA TRP A 121 15.69 3.55 -18.24
C TRP A 121 17.12 4.02 -18.53
N MET A 122 18.09 3.39 -17.88
CA MET A 122 19.53 3.55 -18.13
C MET A 122 20.13 2.22 -18.54
N LYS A 123 20.78 2.14 -19.69
CA LYS A 123 21.54 0.95 -20.10
C LYS A 123 22.90 1.00 -19.45
N LEU A 124 23.16 0.07 -18.54
CA LEU A 124 24.40 -0.04 -17.81
C LEU A 124 25.30 -1.07 -18.49
N SER A 125 26.56 -0.73 -18.73
CA SER A 125 27.59 -1.67 -19.19
C SER A 125 28.41 -2.26 -18.04
N LYS A 126 28.38 -1.61 -16.87
CA LYS A 126 29.15 -2.02 -15.69
C LYS A 126 28.53 -1.47 -14.41
N ILE A 127 28.58 -2.27 -13.35
CA ILE A 127 28.37 -1.85 -11.96
C ILE A 127 29.65 -2.21 -11.19
N GLY A 128 30.19 -1.25 -10.45
CA GLY A 128 31.43 -1.40 -9.68
C GLY A 128 31.22 -1.87 -8.24
N GLU A 129 32.35 -2.00 -7.54
CA GLU A 129 32.36 -2.20 -6.09
C GLU A 129 31.94 -0.95 -5.32
N PRO A 130 31.54 -1.08 -4.04
CA PRO A 130 31.22 0.07 -3.21
C PRO A 130 32.41 1.02 -3.08
N ILE A 131 32.13 2.31 -3.11
CA ILE A 131 33.11 3.38 -2.96
C ILE A 131 32.96 4.09 -1.62
N ASP A 132 34.04 4.70 -1.14
CA ASP A 132 33.98 5.70 -0.07
C ASP A 132 33.34 6.99 -0.62
N PHE A 133 32.07 7.19 -0.31
CA PHE A 133 31.25 8.26 -0.88
C PHE A 133 31.03 9.42 0.10
N PHE A 134 30.65 9.12 1.34
CA PHE A 134 30.24 10.15 2.28
C PHE A 134 31.41 11.08 2.63
N SER A 135 31.14 12.37 2.74
CA SER A 135 32.11 13.46 2.87
C SER A 135 33.03 13.69 1.67
N LYS A 136 32.98 12.84 0.62
CA LYS A 136 33.77 13.00 -0.62
C LYS A 136 33.03 13.71 -1.75
N TYR A 137 31.70 13.78 -1.66
CA TYR A 137 30.84 14.44 -2.63
C TYR A 137 29.94 15.49 -1.99
N SER A 138 29.56 16.48 -2.79
CA SER A 138 28.66 17.58 -2.43
C SER A 138 27.51 17.68 -3.43
N TYR A 139 26.39 18.27 -3.02
CA TYR A 139 25.31 18.56 -3.97
C TYR A 139 25.75 19.67 -4.94
N ALA A 140 25.70 19.37 -6.24
CA ALA A 140 26.03 20.33 -7.28
C ALA A 140 24.88 21.34 -7.50
N GLU A 141 23.64 20.90 -7.25
CA GLU A 141 22.43 21.71 -7.35
C GLU A 141 21.51 21.49 -6.15
N ALA A 142 20.49 22.35 -6.01
CA ALA A 142 19.50 22.18 -4.96
C ALA A 142 18.61 20.96 -5.28
N PRO A 143 18.43 19.99 -4.37
CA PRO A 143 17.57 18.85 -4.62
C PRO A 143 16.11 19.32 -4.82
N SER A 144 15.39 18.74 -5.79
CA SER A 144 13.96 19.00 -5.96
C SER A 144 13.18 18.20 -4.92
N LEU A 145 12.68 18.88 -3.88
CA LEU A 145 11.88 18.28 -2.82
C LEU A 145 10.51 18.98 -2.72
N PRO A 146 9.39 18.28 -2.96
CA PRO A 146 8.05 18.87 -3.10
C PRO A 146 7.58 19.67 -1.87
N ASN A 147 8.03 19.27 -0.68
CA ASN A 147 7.55 19.81 0.60
C ASN A 147 8.44 20.92 1.18
N TYR A 148 9.46 21.37 0.45
CA TYR A 148 10.44 22.34 0.94
C TYR A 148 10.53 23.57 0.04
N THR A 149 10.73 24.74 0.64
CA THR A 149 10.83 25.98 -0.12
C THR A 149 12.17 26.07 -0.87
N PRO A 150 12.24 26.73 -2.03
CA PRO A 150 13.49 26.92 -2.78
C PRO A 150 14.59 27.60 -1.96
N VAL A 151 14.23 28.47 -1.01
CA VAL A 151 15.19 29.14 -0.11
C VAL A 151 15.85 28.15 0.84
N THR A 152 15.10 27.18 1.38
CA THR A 152 15.64 26.11 2.22
C THR A 152 16.52 25.18 1.39
N LEU A 153 16.07 24.79 0.20
CA LEU A 153 16.77 23.84 -0.68
C LEU A 153 18.08 24.40 -1.23
N LYS A 154 18.17 25.71 -1.49
CA LYS A 154 19.42 26.37 -1.89
C LYS A 154 20.57 26.20 -0.89
N LYS A 155 20.28 25.92 0.39
CA LYS A 155 21.32 25.65 1.41
C LYS A 155 22.08 24.34 1.16
N PHE A 156 21.57 23.45 0.33
CA PHE A 156 22.24 22.20 -0.05
C PHE A 156 23.30 22.39 -1.13
N VAL A 157 23.22 23.43 -1.96
CA VAL A 157 24.20 23.67 -3.01
C VAL A 157 25.59 23.89 -2.40
N GLY A 158 26.57 23.07 -2.79
CA GLY A 158 27.93 23.12 -2.21
C GLY A 158 28.02 22.63 -0.76
N LYS A 159 27.02 21.88 -0.29
CA LYS A 159 27.06 21.18 1.00
C LYS A 159 27.56 19.75 0.79
N ARG A 160 28.48 19.28 1.64
CA ARG A 160 28.95 17.89 1.61
C ARG A 160 27.84 16.94 2.06
N ILE A 161 27.80 15.76 1.43
CA ILE A 161 26.87 14.68 1.79
C ILE A 161 27.52 13.86 2.90
N LEU A 162 27.07 14.02 4.14
CA LEU A 162 27.79 13.49 5.31
C LEU A 162 27.39 12.06 5.69
N SER A 163 26.16 11.64 5.38
CA SER A 163 25.64 10.33 5.77
C SER A 163 24.55 9.82 4.83
N ALA A 164 24.30 8.51 4.90
CA ALA A 164 23.20 7.87 4.20
C ALA A 164 21.84 8.36 4.71
N ASP A 165 21.71 8.64 6.02
CA ASP A 165 20.49 9.17 6.62
C ASP A 165 20.02 10.46 5.97
N GLU A 166 20.96 11.32 5.59
CA GLU A 166 20.63 12.57 4.91
C GLU A 166 19.98 12.31 3.54
N LEU A 167 20.53 11.39 2.75
CA LEU A 167 19.95 10.98 1.47
C LEU A 167 18.62 10.25 1.66
N ARG A 168 18.51 9.38 2.68
CA ARG A 168 17.27 8.67 3.02
C ARG A 168 16.15 9.64 3.41
N GLY A 169 16.50 10.71 4.13
CA GLY A 169 15.64 11.79 4.59
C GLY A 169 15.09 12.69 3.49
N MET A 170 15.59 12.55 2.25
CA MET A 170 15.08 13.29 1.11
C MET A 170 14.06 12.46 0.32
N ASP A 171 12.91 13.07 0.05
CA ASP A 171 11.84 12.50 -0.77
C ASP A 171 12.11 12.69 -2.27
N THR A 172 13.28 12.21 -2.70
CA THR A 172 13.74 12.19 -4.10
C THR A 172 14.58 10.94 -4.32
N THR A 173 14.75 10.57 -5.58
CA THR A 173 15.53 9.40 -6.00
C THR A 173 16.73 9.76 -6.86
N ILE A 174 16.85 11.03 -7.28
CA ILE A 174 17.96 11.51 -8.10
C ILE A 174 18.54 12.80 -7.53
N TRP A 175 19.86 12.84 -7.38
CA TRP A 175 20.61 14.05 -7.01
C TRP A 175 21.66 14.39 -8.06
N LYS A 176 21.85 15.68 -8.33
CA LYS A 176 23.06 16.18 -8.98
C LYS A 176 24.15 16.37 -7.93
N ILE A 177 25.28 15.75 -8.15
CA ILE A 177 26.42 15.77 -7.22
C ILE A 177 27.70 16.16 -7.94
N ARG A 178 28.73 16.49 -7.18
CA ARG A 178 30.10 16.68 -7.67
C ARG A 178 31.10 16.29 -6.58
N PRO A 179 32.38 16.03 -6.92
CA PRO A 179 33.42 15.91 -5.92
C PRO A 179 33.43 17.12 -4.97
N ALA A 180 33.64 16.85 -3.68
CA ALA A 180 33.63 17.87 -2.65
C ALA A 180 34.86 18.78 -2.77
N GLU A 181 34.63 20.09 -2.60
CA GLU A 181 35.67 21.10 -2.57
C GLU A 181 36.01 21.47 -1.11
N PRO A 182 37.23 22.01 -0.85
CA PRO A 182 37.60 22.45 0.49
C PRO A 182 36.67 23.51 1.09
N SER A 183 36.05 24.33 0.25
CA SER A 183 35.10 25.39 0.63
C SER A 183 33.68 24.90 0.92
N ASP A 184 33.37 23.65 0.61
CA ASP A 184 32.02 23.11 0.80
C ASP A 184 31.64 22.98 2.28
N ALA A 185 30.36 23.17 2.58
CA ALA A 185 29.88 23.21 3.95
C ALA A 185 29.69 21.80 4.55
N ASP A 186 30.24 21.59 5.76
CA ASP A 186 30.06 20.38 6.58
C ASP A 186 28.96 20.55 7.64
N LYS A 187 27.82 21.14 7.28
CA LYS A 187 26.69 21.30 8.23
C LYS A 187 25.79 20.08 8.14
N ALA A 188 25.50 19.41 9.26
CA ALA A 188 24.44 18.42 9.29
C ALA A 188 23.10 19.11 9.05
N MET A 189 22.36 18.69 8.02
CA MET A 189 20.99 19.13 7.78
C MET A 189 20.11 17.90 7.75
N ILE A 190 19.20 17.79 8.71
CA ILE A 190 18.21 16.72 8.76
C ILE A 190 16.99 17.22 8.01
N LEU A 191 16.72 16.64 6.85
CA LEU A 191 15.42 16.73 6.20
C LEU A 191 14.66 15.46 6.56
N GLY A 192 13.44 15.60 7.03
CA GLY A 192 12.54 14.46 7.17
C GLY A 192 11.89 14.17 5.82
N VAL A 193 11.85 12.90 5.41
CA VAL A 193 10.76 12.43 4.56
C VAL A 193 9.55 12.43 5.47
N PRO A 194 8.43 13.08 5.12
CA PRO A 194 7.18 12.89 5.83
C PRO A 194 6.62 11.50 5.44
N ALA A 195 7.35 10.44 5.75
CA ALA A 195 6.79 9.11 5.88
C ALA A 195 6.26 9.03 7.30
N LEU A 196 5.00 8.60 7.46
CA LEU A 196 4.44 8.56 8.81
C LEU A 196 5.20 7.50 9.61
N PRO A 197 5.82 7.88 10.75
CA PRO A 197 6.72 6.99 11.47
C PRO A 197 5.98 5.94 12.30
N THR A 198 4.65 5.98 12.30
CA THR A 198 3.78 5.21 13.19
C THR A 198 2.55 4.71 12.44
N ALA A 199 2.01 3.58 12.92
CA ALA A 199 0.81 2.96 12.35
C ALA A 199 -0.46 3.82 12.49
N ILE A 200 -0.48 4.72 13.47
CA ILE A 200 -1.56 5.68 13.69
C ILE A 200 -0.98 7.08 13.58
N SER A 201 -1.58 7.90 12.73
CA SER A 201 -1.20 9.30 12.56
C SER A 201 -2.38 10.18 12.15
N ALA A 202 -2.54 11.29 12.87
CA ALA A 202 -3.49 12.35 12.53
C ALA A 202 -2.96 13.33 11.46
N GLU A 203 -1.67 13.22 11.09
CA GLU A 203 -1.10 14.03 10.03
C GLU A 203 -1.73 13.66 8.68
N PRO A 204 -2.26 14.64 7.93
CA PRO A 204 -3.00 14.35 6.72
C PRO A 204 -2.08 13.92 5.56
N VAL A 205 -2.38 12.77 4.98
CA VAL A 205 -1.79 12.31 3.72
C VAL A 205 -2.59 12.89 2.55
N LYS A 206 -1.94 13.62 1.65
CA LYS A 206 -2.60 14.16 0.46
C LYS A 206 -2.77 13.07 -0.61
N CYS A 207 -3.98 12.86 -1.08
CA CYS A 207 -4.29 11.93 -2.17
C CYS A 207 -4.23 12.66 -3.53
N ASN A 208 -3.84 11.94 -4.58
CA ASN A 208 -3.85 12.41 -5.97
C ASN A 208 -5.19 12.14 -6.70
N SER A 209 -6.10 11.38 -6.09
CA SER A 209 -7.41 11.00 -6.63
C SER A 209 -8.46 10.92 -5.52
N ASN A 210 -9.73 11.06 -5.91
CA ASN A 210 -10.91 10.89 -5.04
C ASN A 210 -11.36 9.44 -4.91
N VAL A 211 -10.68 8.51 -5.59
CA VAL A 211 -11.08 7.10 -5.68
C VAL A 211 -10.27 6.26 -4.69
N VAL A 212 -10.97 5.45 -3.91
CA VAL A 212 -10.40 4.46 -3.00
C VAL A 212 -10.64 3.06 -3.57
N LEU A 213 -9.58 2.28 -3.69
CA LEU A 213 -9.66 0.87 -4.07
C LEU A 213 -9.76 0.00 -2.81
N HIS A 214 -10.87 -0.72 -2.67
CA HIS A 214 -11.07 -1.66 -1.56
C HIS A 214 -10.92 -3.11 -2.05
N ILE A 215 -9.93 -3.79 -1.49
CA ILE A 215 -9.59 -5.19 -1.77
C ILE A 215 -9.71 -5.96 -0.45
N THR A 216 -10.14 -7.22 -0.53
CA THR A 216 -10.18 -8.09 0.64
C THR A 216 -9.98 -9.53 0.21
N ASP A 217 -9.52 -10.38 1.12
CA ASP A 217 -9.42 -11.81 0.93
C ASP A 217 -8.68 -12.20 -0.37
N PRO A 218 -7.48 -11.63 -0.68
CA PRO A 218 -6.68 -12.10 -1.81
C PRO A 218 -6.20 -13.54 -1.62
N HIS A 219 -6.05 -14.03 -0.38
CA HIS A 219 -5.65 -15.41 -0.06
C HIS A 219 -4.43 -15.88 -0.86
N PHE A 220 -3.33 -15.11 -0.84
CA PHE A 220 -2.10 -15.53 -1.50
C PHE A 220 -1.64 -16.86 -0.88
N ALA A 221 -1.56 -17.90 -1.72
CA ALA A 221 -1.33 -19.27 -1.28
C ALA A 221 -0.15 -19.88 -2.03
N LYS A 222 0.72 -20.62 -1.33
CA LYS A 222 1.90 -21.28 -1.92
C LYS A 222 1.98 -22.77 -1.57
N GLY A 223 2.94 -23.46 -2.19
CA GLY A 223 3.19 -24.89 -1.94
C GLY A 223 1.97 -25.75 -2.27
N ILE A 224 1.60 -26.64 -1.34
CA ILE A 224 0.45 -27.54 -1.50
C ILE A 224 -0.88 -26.79 -1.61
N HIS A 225 -0.97 -25.58 -1.04
CA HIS A 225 -2.19 -24.76 -1.02
C HIS A 225 -2.30 -23.79 -2.18
N ARG A 226 -1.33 -23.80 -3.11
CA ARG A 226 -1.26 -22.87 -4.24
C ARG A 226 -2.58 -22.71 -5.01
N SER A 227 -3.38 -23.77 -5.09
CA SER A 227 -4.66 -23.77 -5.81
C SER A 227 -5.79 -22.94 -5.15
N HIS A 228 -5.63 -22.50 -3.90
CA HIS A 228 -6.59 -21.65 -3.19
C HIS A 228 -6.57 -20.19 -3.65
N HIS A 229 -5.45 -19.74 -4.23
CA HIS A 229 -5.38 -18.46 -4.94
C HIS A 229 -5.64 -18.64 -6.44
N VAL A 230 -6.61 -17.92 -7.00
CA VAL A 230 -7.04 -18.15 -8.39
C VAL A 230 -6.13 -17.53 -9.46
N TRP A 231 -5.41 -16.45 -9.11
CA TRP A 231 -4.56 -15.72 -10.06
C TRP A 231 -3.14 -16.27 -10.09
N ARG A 232 -2.33 -15.85 -11.06
CA ARG A 232 -0.88 -16.10 -11.03
C ARG A 232 -0.24 -15.27 -9.90
N LEU A 233 0.79 -15.80 -9.24
CA LEU A 233 1.56 -15.07 -8.24
C LEU A 233 2.66 -14.24 -8.91
N GLU A 234 3.06 -13.12 -8.29
CA GLU A 234 4.19 -12.31 -8.74
C GLU A 234 5.52 -13.09 -8.67
N THR A 235 5.62 -14.05 -7.74
CA THR A 235 6.78 -14.94 -7.63
C THR A 235 6.82 -16.08 -8.66
N GLU A 236 5.76 -16.28 -9.44
CA GLU A 236 5.72 -17.29 -10.50
C GLU A 236 6.23 -16.69 -11.82
N VAL A 237 7.56 -16.67 -11.95
CA VAL A 237 8.27 -16.08 -13.09
C VAL A 237 8.41 -17.05 -14.27
N ASP A 238 8.45 -18.37 -14.00
CA ASP A 238 8.55 -19.44 -15.01
C ASP A 238 7.18 -20.04 -15.40
N GLY A 239 6.09 -19.48 -14.86
CA GLY A 239 4.73 -19.94 -15.12
C GLY A 239 4.24 -19.58 -16.52
N ASP A 240 3.08 -20.12 -16.89
CA ASP A 240 2.38 -19.75 -18.12
C ASP A 240 2.06 -18.24 -18.10
N VAL A 241 2.90 -17.44 -18.79
CA VAL A 241 2.82 -15.98 -18.87
C VAL A 241 1.46 -15.52 -19.41
N ALA A 242 0.67 -16.42 -20.03
CA ALA A 242 -0.69 -16.14 -20.43
C ALA A 242 -1.65 -15.89 -19.24
N LYS A 243 -1.34 -16.39 -18.04
CA LYS A 243 -2.18 -16.19 -16.84
C LYS A 243 -1.78 -14.90 -16.11
N PRO A 244 -2.72 -13.95 -15.93
CA PRO A 244 -2.40 -12.69 -15.27
C PRO A 244 -2.36 -12.84 -13.74
N THR A 245 -1.62 -11.95 -13.08
CA THR A 245 -1.69 -11.78 -11.61
C THR A 245 -2.92 -10.98 -11.21
N LEU A 246 -3.29 -11.02 -9.92
CA LEU A 246 -4.38 -10.21 -9.35
C LEU A 246 -4.20 -8.72 -9.69
N VAL A 247 -2.98 -8.23 -9.52
CA VAL A 247 -2.62 -6.83 -9.77
C VAL A 247 -2.80 -6.47 -11.25
N GLU A 248 -2.38 -7.36 -12.16
CA GLU A 248 -2.53 -7.15 -13.60
C GLU A 248 -4.00 -7.10 -14.03
N VAL A 249 -4.86 -7.99 -13.51
CA VAL A 249 -6.28 -7.99 -13.87
C VAL A 249 -7.03 -6.78 -13.32
N ILE A 250 -6.72 -6.33 -12.10
CA ILE A 250 -7.29 -5.10 -11.54
C ILE A 250 -6.85 -3.90 -12.38
N HIS A 251 -5.55 -3.74 -12.62
CA HIS A 251 -5.02 -2.61 -13.36
C HIS A 251 -5.59 -2.54 -14.80
N ARG A 252 -5.67 -3.68 -15.51
CA ARG A 252 -6.30 -3.74 -16.84
C ARG A 252 -7.77 -3.35 -16.81
N ALA A 253 -8.51 -3.75 -15.78
CA ALA A 253 -9.92 -3.42 -15.64
C ALA A 253 -10.15 -1.91 -15.42
N LEU A 254 -9.25 -1.25 -14.70
CA LEU A 254 -9.35 0.18 -14.39
C LEU A 254 -8.93 1.10 -15.54
N LYS A 255 -8.27 0.59 -16.60
CA LYS A 255 -7.97 1.35 -17.85
C LYS A 255 -7.38 2.75 -17.62
N GLY A 256 -6.45 2.89 -16.67
CA GLY A 256 -5.80 4.17 -16.36
C GLY A 256 -6.57 5.08 -15.38
N ARG A 257 -7.62 4.59 -14.72
CA ARG A 257 -8.23 5.29 -13.57
C ARG A 257 -7.18 5.52 -12.48
N THR A 258 -7.11 6.74 -11.96
CA THR A 258 -6.23 7.08 -10.84
C THR A 258 -6.86 6.67 -9.52
N ILE A 259 -6.06 6.06 -8.64
CA ILE A 259 -6.45 5.64 -7.30
C ILE A 259 -5.67 6.47 -6.29
N GLY A 260 -6.34 7.00 -5.28
CA GLY A 260 -5.74 7.87 -4.27
C GLY A 260 -5.41 7.18 -2.95
N LEU A 261 -6.06 6.04 -2.68
CA LEU A 261 -5.90 5.25 -1.46
C LEU A 261 -6.29 3.80 -1.77
N ILE A 262 -5.57 2.86 -1.17
CA ILE A 262 -5.89 1.44 -1.19
C ILE A 262 -6.22 0.99 0.22
N VAL A 263 -7.33 0.30 0.41
CA VAL A 263 -7.75 -0.30 1.68
C VAL A 263 -7.83 -1.81 1.50
N VAL A 264 -7.09 -2.56 2.32
CA VAL A 264 -7.05 -4.03 2.30
C VAL A 264 -7.53 -4.59 3.62
N THR A 265 -8.70 -5.23 3.64
CA THR A 265 -9.39 -5.68 4.86
C THR A 265 -9.15 -7.15 5.20
N GLY A 266 -7.89 -7.57 5.24
CA GLY A 266 -7.50 -8.89 5.77
C GLY A 266 -7.55 -10.06 4.80
N ASP A 267 -7.14 -11.21 5.32
CA ASP A 267 -6.88 -12.48 4.64
C ASP A 267 -5.97 -12.30 3.43
N LEU A 268 -4.84 -11.62 3.69
CA LEU A 268 -3.78 -11.43 2.71
C LEU A 268 -3.24 -12.78 2.24
N THR A 269 -3.05 -13.69 3.19
CA THR A 269 -2.43 -15.01 3.02
C THR A 269 -3.45 -16.12 3.26
N PHE A 270 -3.14 -17.35 2.84
CA PHE A 270 -4.01 -18.50 3.09
C PHE A 270 -3.63 -19.26 4.37
N MET A 271 -2.34 -19.37 4.71
CA MET A 271 -1.86 -20.04 5.92
C MET A 271 -1.03 -19.13 6.83
N GLY A 272 -0.75 -17.88 6.42
CA GLY A 272 0.08 -16.96 7.19
C GLY A 272 1.57 -17.28 7.14
N THR A 273 2.05 -18.01 6.12
CA THR A 273 3.47 -18.38 6.03
C THR A 273 4.34 -17.20 5.56
N PRO A 274 5.64 -17.18 5.90
CA PRO A 274 6.56 -16.14 5.43
C PRO A 274 6.59 -16.02 3.90
N GLU A 275 6.52 -17.14 3.16
CA GLU A 275 6.57 -17.15 1.70
C GLU A 275 5.30 -16.55 1.08
N GLU A 276 4.15 -16.74 1.70
CA GLU A 276 2.88 -16.11 1.30
C GLU A 276 2.91 -14.61 1.58
N TYR A 277 3.50 -14.18 2.70
CA TYR A 277 3.70 -12.76 2.97
C TYR A 277 4.71 -12.09 2.04
N VAL A 278 5.75 -12.80 1.59
CA VAL A 278 6.64 -12.31 0.53
C VAL A 278 5.85 -12.03 -0.75
N GLU A 279 4.91 -12.91 -1.10
CA GLU A 279 4.04 -12.74 -2.24
C GLU A 279 3.05 -11.57 -2.05
N ALA A 280 2.39 -11.50 -0.89
CA ALA A 280 1.50 -10.39 -0.54
C ALA A 280 2.22 -9.03 -0.64
N ARG A 281 3.44 -8.94 -0.10
CA ARG A 281 4.27 -7.73 -0.18
C ARG A 281 4.60 -7.36 -1.62
N LYS A 282 5.02 -8.33 -2.45
CA LYS A 282 5.32 -8.09 -3.87
C LYS A 282 4.09 -7.61 -4.62
N SER A 283 2.94 -8.26 -4.42
CA SER A 283 1.66 -7.87 -5.01
C SER A 283 1.23 -6.46 -4.59
N LEU A 284 1.24 -6.12 -3.29
CA LEU A 284 0.86 -4.79 -2.81
C LEU A 284 1.86 -3.70 -3.25
N THR A 285 3.17 -3.98 -3.25
CA THR A 285 4.18 -3.05 -3.76
C THR A 285 3.94 -2.78 -5.25
N ARG A 286 3.66 -3.83 -6.04
CA ARG A 286 3.30 -3.75 -7.46
C ARG A 286 2.07 -2.89 -7.68
N LEU A 287 1.02 -3.13 -6.89
CA LEU A 287 -0.23 -2.40 -6.97
C LEU A 287 -0.05 -0.91 -6.65
N LEU A 288 0.68 -0.59 -5.57
CA LEU A 288 0.93 0.79 -5.15
C LEU A 288 1.63 1.60 -6.24
N GLY A 289 2.75 1.11 -6.79
CA GLY A 289 3.46 1.90 -7.80
C GLY A 289 2.85 1.86 -9.21
N LEU A 290 1.97 0.90 -9.53
CA LEU A 290 1.09 1.02 -10.72
C LEU A 290 0.19 2.25 -10.63
N PHE A 291 -0.29 2.57 -9.43
CA PHE A 291 -1.12 3.76 -9.18
C PHE A 291 -0.32 4.99 -8.71
N ASP A 292 1.01 4.93 -8.76
CA ASP A 292 1.92 5.98 -8.29
C ASP A 292 1.60 6.41 -6.84
N LEU A 293 1.44 5.41 -5.96
CA LEU A 293 1.12 5.56 -4.54
C LEU A 293 2.28 5.12 -3.64
N GLY A 294 2.41 5.78 -2.48
CA GLY A 294 3.35 5.39 -1.44
C GLY A 294 2.70 4.49 -0.39
N PRO A 295 3.47 3.85 0.51
CA PRO A 295 2.92 3.10 1.63
C PRO A 295 1.96 3.93 2.50
N ASP A 296 2.15 5.24 2.60
CA ASP A 296 1.25 6.10 3.36
C ASP A 296 -0.18 6.20 2.80
N HIS A 297 -0.38 5.82 1.53
CA HIS A 297 -1.67 5.70 0.85
C HIS A 297 -2.27 4.29 0.92
N LEU A 298 -1.79 3.46 1.86
CA LEU A 298 -2.28 2.11 2.12
C LEU A 298 -2.84 2.01 3.55
N ILE A 299 -4.03 1.44 3.66
CA ILE A 299 -4.54 0.85 4.90
C ILE A 299 -4.54 -0.66 4.71
N VAL A 300 -3.91 -1.39 5.63
CA VAL A 300 -3.91 -2.85 5.64
C VAL A 300 -4.07 -3.35 7.08
N ILE A 301 -4.96 -4.31 7.25
CA ILE A 301 -5.25 -4.97 8.52
C ILE A 301 -5.21 -6.49 8.32
N PRO A 302 -4.94 -7.28 9.38
CA PRO A 302 -4.93 -8.74 9.27
C PRO A 302 -6.35 -9.32 9.26
N GLY A 303 -6.51 -10.45 8.56
CA GLY A 303 -7.65 -11.37 8.70
C GLY A 303 -7.33 -12.57 9.59
N ASN A 304 -8.19 -13.58 9.58
CA ASN A 304 -8.01 -14.78 10.42
C ASN A 304 -6.98 -15.76 9.85
N HIS A 305 -6.73 -15.73 8.54
CA HIS A 305 -5.68 -16.54 7.89
C HIS A 305 -4.28 -15.92 8.05
N ASP A 306 -4.21 -14.64 8.38
CA ASP A 306 -2.97 -13.89 8.53
C ASP A 306 -2.27 -14.12 9.87
N ILE A 307 -2.99 -14.65 10.87
CA ILE A 307 -2.47 -14.90 12.21
C ILE A 307 -2.40 -16.41 12.47
N VAL A 308 -1.19 -16.91 12.73
CA VAL A 308 -0.90 -18.36 12.77
C VAL A 308 -1.14 -18.92 14.17
N TRP A 309 -2.41 -19.15 14.54
CA TRP A 309 -2.80 -19.64 15.87
C TRP A 309 -2.48 -21.13 16.11
N SER A 310 -2.34 -21.92 15.04
CA SER A 310 -2.07 -23.36 15.07
C SER A 310 -0.75 -23.71 14.38
N ALA A 311 -0.17 -24.86 14.72
CA ALA A 311 1.03 -25.42 14.09
C ALA A 311 0.70 -26.48 13.01
N GLU A 312 -0.58 -26.63 12.65
CA GLU A 312 -1.01 -27.58 11.62
C GLU A 312 -0.80 -27.02 10.20
N ASP A 313 -0.42 -27.90 9.26
CA ASP A 313 -0.19 -27.55 7.86
C ASP A 313 -1.50 -27.37 7.06
N GLU A 314 -2.66 -27.49 7.71
CA GLU A 314 -3.99 -27.30 7.15
C GLU A 314 -4.79 -26.32 8.02
N TYR A 315 -5.44 -25.33 7.40
CA TYR A 315 -6.27 -24.38 8.13
C TYR A 315 -7.56 -25.06 8.60
N LYS A 316 -7.79 -25.06 9.91
CA LYS A 316 -9.02 -25.58 10.51
C LYS A 316 -9.59 -24.55 11.48
N TYR A 317 -10.84 -24.18 11.25
CA TYR A 317 -11.57 -23.26 12.11
C TYR A 317 -11.67 -23.75 13.57
N ASP A 318 -11.63 -25.06 13.81
CA ASP A 318 -11.70 -25.68 15.14
C ASP A 318 -10.33 -26.10 15.70
N ALA A 319 -9.22 -25.70 15.07
CA ALA A 319 -7.90 -26.00 15.58
C ALA A 319 -7.68 -25.39 16.98
N GLU A 320 -7.04 -26.16 17.86
CA GLU A 320 -6.63 -25.67 19.17
C GLU A 320 -5.56 -24.58 19.01
N VAL A 321 -5.71 -23.48 19.75
CA VAL A 321 -4.69 -22.41 19.80
C VAL A 321 -3.45 -22.95 20.51
N LYS A 322 -2.44 -23.32 19.72
CA LYS A 322 -1.17 -23.92 20.20
C LYS A 322 -0.02 -22.92 20.22
N ASN A 323 -0.11 -21.85 19.45
CA ASN A 323 0.93 -20.83 19.36
C ASN A 323 0.64 -19.67 20.32
N ALA A 324 1.68 -19.23 21.03
CA ALA A 324 1.61 -17.99 21.81
C ALA A 324 1.34 -16.79 20.87
N SER A 325 0.59 -15.79 21.34
CA SER A 325 0.17 -14.61 20.57
C SER A 325 1.31 -13.91 19.82
N GLU A 326 2.48 -13.77 20.44
CA GLU A 326 3.64 -13.16 19.79
C GLU A 326 4.20 -13.97 18.62
N PHE A 327 4.18 -15.31 18.72
CA PHE A 327 4.59 -16.18 17.61
C PHE A 327 3.56 -16.16 16.48
N ALA A 328 2.28 -16.27 16.82
CA ALA A 328 1.18 -16.29 15.85
C ALA A 328 1.14 -15.02 14.98
N LYS A 329 1.45 -13.86 15.57
CA LYS A 329 1.45 -12.55 14.91
C LYS A 329 2.76 -12.21 14.20
N LYS A 330 3.84 -12.97 14.44
CA LYS A 330 5.19 -12.61 14.00
C LYS A 330 5.28 -12.35 12.50
N ASN A 331 4.74 -13.24 11.69
CA ASN A 331 4.85 -13.13 10.23
C ASN A 331 4.12 -11.89 9.69
N TYR A 332 2.94 -11.56 10.24
CA TYR A 332 2.24 -10.31 9.91
C TYR A 332 3.04 -9.07 10.34
N LYS A 333 3.63 -9.09 11.56
CA LYS A 333 4.47 -7.98 12.05
C LYS A 333 5.68 -7.75 11.14
N ASP A 334 6.38 -8.82 10.76
CA ASP A 334 7.53 -8.76 9.86
C ASP A 334 7.12 -8.22 8.47
N PHE A 335 6.01 -8.72 7.91
CA PHE A 335 5.42 -8.21 6.67
C PHE A 335 5.11 -6.70 6.75
N TYR A 336 4.45 -6.28 7.83
CA TYR A 336 4.07 -4.88 8.05
C TYR A 336 5.31 -3.99 8.14
N GLN A 337 6.31 -4.36 8.93
CA GLN A 337 7.58 -3.64 9.06
C GLN A 337 8.30 -3.51 7.72
N MET A 338 8.32 -4.58 6.91
CA MET A 338 8.94 -4.54 5.58
C MET A 338 8.18 -3.61 4.61
N LEU A 339 6.85 -3.48 4.77
CA LEU A 339 6.02 -2.65 3.90
C LEU A 339 6.07 -1.16 4.29
N PHE A 340 5.93 -0.85 5.58
CA PHE A 340 5.82 0.51 6.10
C PHE A 340 7.13 1.08 6.67
N GLN A 341 8.13 0.24 6.92
CA GLN A 341 9.43 0.65 7.47
C GLN A 341 9.35 1.21 8.90
N HIS A 342 8.29 0.86 9.64
CA HIS A 342 8.16 1.09 11.08
C HIS A 342 7.35 -0.04 11.70
N ASP A 343 7.36 -0.11 13.04
CA ASP A 343 6.62 -1.13 13.77
C ASP A 343 5.09 -0.96 13.63
N PRO A 344 4.32 -2.06 13.55
CA PRO A 344 2.87 -1.99 13.68
C PRO A 344 2.48 -1.53 15.10
N ASN A 345 1.27 -1.00 15.24
CA ASN A 345 0.69 -0.74 16.55
C ASN A 345 0.55 -2.06 17.36
N LEU A 346 0.52 -1.94 18.70
CA LEU A 346 0.38 -3.04 19.65
C LEU A 346 -0.75 -4.02 19.29
N HIS A 347 -1.89 -3.50 18.84
CA HIS A 347 -3.07 -4.28 18.51
C HIS A 347 -3.11 -4.76 17.03
N LEU A 348 -2.07 -4.48 16.24
CA LEU A 348 -2.04 -4.63 14.78
C LEU A 348 -3.10 -3.79 14.06
N SER A 349 -3.41 -2.64 14.63
CA SER A 349 -4.36 -1.67 14.10
C SER A 349 -3.64 -0.51 13.42
N MET A 350 -4.39 0.29 12.66
CA MET A 350 -3.85 1.36 11.84
C MET A 350 -4.84 2.52 11.78
N GLY A 351 -4.34 3.75 11.77
CA GLY A 351 -5.18 4.94 11.63
C GLY A 351 -4.53 6.01 10.77
N ARG A 352 -5.24 6.52 9.78
CA ARG A 352 -4.74 7.62 8.94
C ARG A 352 -5.82 8.62 8.57
N ARG A 353 -5.41 9.88 8.43
CA ARG A 353 -6.21 10.95 7.83
C ARG A 353 -5.73 11.21 6.40
N PHE A 354 -6.67 11.32 5.47
CA PHE A 354 -6.42 11.61 4.07
C PHE A 354 -7.13 12.89 3.64
N LEU A 355 -6.48 13.68 2.78
CA LEU A 355 -7.09 14.83 2.11
C LEU A 355 -7.25 14.52 0.64
N LEU A 356 -8.51 14.46 0.19
CA LEU A 356 -8.85 14.18 -1.19
C LEU A 356 -8.86 15.47 -2.04
N PRO A 357 -8.60 15.37 -3.35
CA PRO A 357 -8.73 16.50 -4.28
C PRO A 357 -10.11 17.19 -4.28
N SER A 358 -11.17 16.47 -3.91
CA SER A 358 -12.53 17.00 -3.73
C SER A 358 -12.65 17.99 -2.56
N GLY A 359 -11.63 18.11 -1.71
CA GLY A 359 -11.67 18.90 -0.48
C GLY A 359 -12.21 18.15 0.73
N LEU A 360 -12.66 16.89 0.56
CA LEU A 360 -13.07 16.04 1.67
C LEU A 360 -11.87 15.50 2.44
N ALA A 361 -12.02 15.45 3.77
CA ALA A 361 -11.14 14.70 4.64
C ALA A 361 -11.72 13.31 4.89
N LEU A 362 -10.92 12.26 4.65
CA LEU A 362 -11.25 10.90 5.07
C LEU A 362 -10.43 10.55 6.30
N GLU A 363 -11.03 9.85 7.26
CA GLU A 363 -10.33 9.31 8.42
C GLU A 363 -10.61 7.81 8.49
N VAL A 364 -9.59 6.98 8.33
CA VAL A 364 -9.74 5.53 8.31
C VAL A 364 -9.18 4.94 9.59
N CYS A 365 -10.02 4.21 10.31
CA CYS A 365 -9.67 3.42 11.48
C CYS A 365 -9.69 1.94 11.08
N GLY A 366 -8.51 1.35 10.88
CA GLY A 366 -8.32 -0.07 10.58
C GLY A 366 -8.06 -0.87 11.85
N LEU A 367 -8.89 -1.86 12.13
CA LEU A 367 -8.78 -2.67 13.34
C LEU A 367 -8.54 -4.14 13.05
N ASN A 368 -7.66 -4.75 13.85
CA ASN A 368 -7.50 -6.18 13.89
C ASN A 368 -8.71 -6.86 14.53
N SER A 369 -9.51 -7.51 13.69
CA SER A 369 -10.68 -8.30 14.11
C SER A 369 -10.37 -9.77 14.41
N SER A 370 -9.10 -10.19 14.33
CA SER A 370 -8.63 -11.55 14.59
C SER A 370 -7.90 -11.64 15.93
N SER A 371 -8.34 -10.85 16.91
CA SER A 371 -7.60 -10.60 18.17
C SER A 371 -7.89 -11.61 19.30
N LEU A 372 -8.66 -12.67 19.01
CA LEU A 372 -9.05 -13.67 20.01
C LEU A 372 -7.92 -14.69 20.23
N GLU A 373 -7.25 -14.61 21.37
CA GLU A 373 -6.05 -15.41 21.69
C GLU A 373 -6.32 -16.62 22.59
N THR A 374 -7.55 -16.74 23.13
CA THR A 374 -7.87 -17.72 24.17
C THR A 374 -8.97 -18.68 23.72
N GLY A 375 -8.65 -19.98 23.75
CA GLY A 375 -9.63 -21.01 23.42
C GLY A 375 -9.15 -22.42 23.68
N LYS A 376 -9.55 -23.02 24.82
CA LYS A 376 -9.51 -24.49 24.98
C LYS A 376 -10.66 -25.17 24.22
N ASN A 377 -11.76 -24.42 24.00
CA ASN A 377 -13.00 -24.83 23.32
C ASN A 377 -13.49 -23.76 22.32
N PHE A 378 -12.68 -22.75 21.97
CA PHE A 378 -13.06 -21.69 21.03
C PHE A 378 -12.36 -21.91 19.70
N LEU A 379 -13.09 -21.62 18.63
CA LEU A 379 -12.66 -21.77 17.25
C LEU A 379 -11.52 -20.79 16.92
N ALA A 380 -10.39 -21.30 16.44
CA ALA A 380 -9.34 -20.46 15.88
C ALA A 380 -9.91 -19.66 14.70
N GLY A 381 -9.71 -18.35 14.72
CA GLY A 381 -10.24 -17.46 13.68
C GLY A 381 -11.66 -16.93 13.92
N MET A 382 -12.24 -17.11 15.11
CA MET A 382 -13.46 -16.39 15.48
C MET A 382 -13.17 -14.88 15.64
N GLY A 383 -13.95 -14.06 14.94
CA GLY A 383 -13.79 -12.61 14.95
C GLY A 383 -14.04 -11.98 16.31
N ARG A 384 -13.12 -11.13 16.76
CA ARG A 384 -13.25 -10.27 17.93
C ARG A 384 -12.42 -9.00 17.74
N ILE A 385 -12.99 -7.85 18.07
CA ILE A 385 -12.33 -6.55 17.99
C ILE A 385 -12.14 -5.99 19.40
N GLN A 386 -10.90 -5.80 19.81
CA GLN A 386 -10.60 -5.22 21.13
C GLN A 386 -11.04 -3.75 21.18
N GLU A 387 -11.89 -3.42 22.15
CA GLU A 387 -12.35 -2.04 22.41
C GLU A 387 -11.19 -1.06 22.60
N ALA A 388 -10.18 -1.43 23.38
CA ALA A 388 -9.00 -0.62 23.61
C ALA A 388 -8.29 -0.25 22.29
N SER A 389 -8.31 -1.16 21.30
CA SER A 389 -7.73 -0.88 19.99
C SER A 389 -8.54 0.15 19.20
N PHE A 390 -9.88 0.12 19.28
CA PHE A 390 -10.72 1.15 18.68
C PHE A 390 -10.45 2.50 19.34
N GLU A 391 -10.44 2.54 20.68
CA GLU A 391 -10.28 3.77 21.46
C GLU A 391 -8.91 4.41 21.24
N GLU A 392 -7.84 3.61 21.16
CA GLU A 392 -6.50 4.10 20.86
C GLU A 392 -6.45 4.77 19.48
N VAL A 393 -6.90 4.07 18.43
CA VAL A 393 -6.90 4.63 17.06
C VAL A 393 -7.77 5.89 16.97
N ALA A 394 -8.98 5.84 17.55
CA ALA A 394 -9.88 6.98 17.56
C ALA A 394 -9.26 8.19 18.28
N THR A 395 -8.67 7.97 19.46
CA THR A 395 -8.06 9.03 20.27
C THR A 395 -6.84 9.64 19.58
N ASP A 396 -5.97 8.81 19.01
CA ASP A 396 -4.75 9.25 18.32
C ASP A 396 -5.06 9.97 17.00
N LEU A 397 -6.20 9.68 16.35
CA LEU A 397 -6.73 10.46 15.24
C LEU A 397 -7.43 11.77 15.69
N GLY A 398 -7.60 11.97 17.00
CA GLY A 398 -8.28 13.12 17.59
C GLY A 398 -9.81 13.02 17.50
N TRP A 399 -10.37 11.82 17.35
CA TRP A 399 -11.80 11.62 17.37
C TRP A 399 -12.34 11.82 18.78
N THR A 400 -13.45 12.53 18.87
CA THR A 400 -14.18 12.73 20.11
C THR A 400 -15.63 12.34 19.92
N THR A 401 -16.35 12.19 21.04
CA THR A 401 -17.80 12.00 21.05
C THR A 401 -18.56 13.32 20.90
N ASP A 402 -17.87 14.47 20.85
CA ASP A 402 -18.41 15.73 20.32
C ASP A 402 -18.30 15.69 18.80
N LEU A 403 -19.39 15.27 18.14
CA LEU A 403 -19.40 14.85 16.74
C LEU A 403 -19.19 15.97 15.71
N LYS A 404 -18.73 17.15 16.11
CA LYS A 404 -18.52 18.32 15.24
C LYS A 404 -17.35 18.07 14.29
N THR A 405 -17.60 17.30 13.24
CA THR A 405 -16.63 16.95 12.21
C THR A 405 -17.30 16.86 10.85
N PHE A 406 -16.61 17.39 9.84
CA PHE A 406 -16.97 17.24 8.43
C PHE A 406 -16.13 16.19 7.73
N ALA A 407 -15.30 15.44 8.47
CA ALA A 407 -14.57 14.30 7.92
C ALA A 407 -15.51 13.09 7.76
N LEU A 408 -15.30 12.34 6.68
CA LEU A 408 -15.93 11.03 6.51
C LEU A 408 -15.06 9.98 7.17
N ARG A 409 -15.59 9.37 8.22
CA ARG A 409 -14.94 8.37 9.05
C ARG A 409 -15.30 6.97 8.57
N ILE A 410 -14.26 6.18 8.32
CA ILE A 410 -14.36 4.81 7.81
C ILE A 410 -13.76 3.86 8.85
N LEU A 411 -14.49 2.80 9.17
CA LEU A 411 -13.99 1.66 9.92
C LEU A 411 -13.59 0.55 8.94
N ALA A 412 -12.38 0.04 9.02
CA ALA A 412 -11.93 -1.12 8.26
C ALA A 412 -11.70 -2.29 9.22
N VAL A 413 -12.36 -3.42 8.97
CA VAL A 413 -12.27 -4.65 9.77
C VAL A 413 -12.31 -5.85 8.84
N HIS A 414 -11.76 -7.00 9.22
CA HIS A 414 -11.86 -8.19 8.36
C HIS A 414 -13.21 -8.91 8.57
N HIS A 415 -13.53 -9.27 9.81
CA HIS A 415 -14.80 -9.91 10.15
C HIS A 415 -15.97 -8.94 10.02
N HIS A 416 -17.09 -9.45 9.50
CA HIS A 416 -18.28 -8.65 9.26
C HIS A 416 -18.95 -8.20 10.57
N LEU A 417 -19.61 -7.05 10.50
CA LEU A 417 -20.33 -6.45 11.63
C LEU A 417 -21.85 -6.71 11.57
N ALA A 418 -22.38 -7.19 10.44
CA ALA A 418 -23.76 -7.60 10.27
C ALA A 418 -23.78 -8.95 9.55
N LEU A 419 -24.77 -9.80 9.86
CA LEU A 419 -24.92 -11.09 9.17
C LEU A 419 -25.03 -10.86 7.67
N THR A 420 -24.21 -11.58 6.91
CA THR A 420 -24.09 -11.43 5.45
C THR A 420 -24.87 -12.48 4.69
N GLU A 421 -25.10 -13.63 5.31
CA GLU A 421 -25.86 -14.73 4.75
C GLU A 421 -27.35 -14.57 5.05
N ASP A 422 -28.19 -14.75 4.01
CA ASP A 422 -29.65 -14.81 4.17
C ASP A 422 -30.05 -16.04 4.99
N LEU A 423 -29.31 -17.15 4.82
CA LEU A 423 -29.48 -18.40 5.55
C LEU A 423 -28.14 -19.14 5.63
N GLU A 424 -27.65 -19.34 6.86
CA GLU A 424 -26.44 -20.11 7.10
C GLU A 424 -26.68 -21.61 6.86
N ASN A 425 -25.66 -22.30 6.35
CA ASN A 425 -25.75 -23.74 6.14
C ASN A 425 -25.77 -24.46 7.50
N ALA A 426 -26.67 -25.43 7.67
CA ALA A 426 -26.79 -26.20 8.91
C ALA A 426 -25.48 -26.91 9.31
N ASN A 427 -24.63 -27.25 8.34
CA ASN A 427 -23.33 -27.87 8.60
C ASN A 427 -22.31 -26.89 9.21
N ASP A 428 -22.53 -25.58 9.09
CA ASP A 428 -21.61 -24.55 9.58
C ASP A 428 -22.04 -23.95 10.92
N TYR A 429 -23.19 -24.35 11.47
CA TYR A 429 -23.68 -23.85 12.76
C TYR A 429 -22.67 -24.06 13.90
N SER A 430 -21.95 -25.18 13.90
CA SER A 430 -20.94 -25.48 14.92
C SER A 430 -19.64 -24.68 14.74
N ARG A 431 -19.42 -24.09 13.56
CA ARG A 431 -18.24 -23.26 13.23
C ARG A 431 -18.48 -21.77 13.51
N GLY A 432 -19.68 -21.41 13.96
CA GLY A 432 -20.10 -20.02 14.13
C GLY A 432 -20.40 -19.33 12.80
N TYR A 433 -20.85 -18.09 12.88
CA TYR A 433 -21.42 -17.37 11.73
C TYR A 433 -20.42 -16.43 11.05
N GLY A 434 -19.13 -16.51 11.39
CA GLY A 434 -18.07 -15.60 10.91
C GLY A 434 -18.20 -14.14 11.35
N ILE A 435 -19.29 -13.77 12.04
CA ILE A 435 -19.51 -12.43 12.59
C ILE A 435 -18.56 -12.19 13.76
N ALA A 436 -18.07 -10.95 13.90
CA ALA A 436 -17.34 -10.58 15.11
C ALA A 436 -18.25 -10.72 16.34
N VAL A 437 -17.78 -11.40 17.39
CA VAL A 437 -18.59 -11.69 18.59
C VAL A 437 -19.04 -10.42 19.32
N ASP A 438 -18.31 -9.33 19.14
CA ASP A 438 -18.57 -8.01 19.70
C ASP A 438 -19.07 -6.99 18.67
N ALA A 439 -19.52 -7.45 17.49
CA ALA A 439 -19.94 -6.60 16.38
C ALA A 439 -20.90 -5.46 16.79
N VAL A 440 -21.97 -5.77 17.54
CA VAL A 440 -22.95 -4.76 17.97
C VAL A 440 -22.31 -3.71 18.89
N ARG A 441 -21.38 -4.11 19.75
CA ARG A 441 -20.65 -3.16 20.62
C ARG A 441 -19.79 -2.23 19.77
N ILE A 442 -19.05 -2.78 18.81
CA ILE A 442 -18.22 -2.00 17.89
C ILE A 442 -19.07 -1.05 17.04
N GLN A 443 -20.24 -1.48 16.56
CA GLN A 443 -21.16 -0.58 15.84
C GLN A 443 -21.62 0.59 16.73
N ARG A 444 -21.93 0.36 18.02
CA ARG A 444 -22.27 1.45 18.95
C ARG A 444 -21.11 2.41 19.18
N MET A 445 -19.89 1.88 19.34
CA MET A 445 -18.70 2.71 19.46
C MET A 445 -18.49 3.54 18.18
N ALA A 446 -18.46 2.90 17.02
CA ALA A 446 -18.33 3.54 15.72
C ALA A 446 -19.37 4.68 15.53
N ALA A 447 -20.65 4.42 15.80
CA ALA A 447 -21.70 5.42 15.71
C ALA A 447 -21.51 6.57 16.72
N SER A 448 -21.04 6.28 17.94
CA SER A 448 -20.75 7.27 18.98
C SER A 448 -19.58 8.19 18.66
N TYR A 449 -18.66 7.73 17.80
CA TYR A 449 -17.57 8.52 17.23
C TYR A 449 -17.88 9.01 15.81
N GLY A 450 -19.13 8.93 15.36
CA GLY A 450 -19.56 9.50 14.07
C GLY A 450 -18.97 8.80 12.85
N VAL A 451 -18.66 7.51 12.93
CA VAL A 451 -18.30 6.68 11.78
C VAL A 451 -19.52 6.48 10.89
N GLN A 452 -19.39 6.75 9.60
CA GLN A 452 -20.48 6.61 8.63
C GLN A 452 -20.41 5.32 7.81
N LEU A 453 -19.21 4.77 7.61
CA LEU A 453 -18.96 3.62 6.74
C LEU A 453 -18.06 2.59 7.42
N ALA A 454 -18.39 1.32 7.30
CA ALA A 454 -17.53 0.19 7.63
C ALA A 454 -17.24 -0.65 6.38
N LEU A 455 -15.98 -1.04 6.17
CA LEU A 455 -15.52 -1.92 5.10
C LEU A 455 -15.06 -3.25 5.69
N HIS A 456 -15.44 -4.36 5.07
CA HIS A 456 -15.02 -5.70 5.52
C HIS A 456 -14.88 -6.77 4.43
N GLY A 457 -14.40 -7.95 4.84
CA GLY A 457 -14.22 -9.17 4.04
C GLY A 457 -14.80 -10.44 4.67
N HIS A 458 -13.98 -11.50 4.71
CA HIS A 458 -14.17 -12.79 5.41
C HIS A 458 -15.15 -13.78 4.77
N LYS A 459 -16.39 -13.37 4.49
CA LYS A 459 -17.41 -14.26 3.91
C LYS A 459 -17.37 -14.35 2.38
N HIS A 460 -16.35 -13.73 1.75
CA HIS A 460 -16.14 -13.72 0.31
C HIS A 460 -17.34 -13.20 -0.54
N ARG A 461 -18.26 -12.47 0.09
CA ARG A 461 -19.49 -11.98 -0.53
C ARG A 461 -19.49 -10.46 -0.68
N SER A 462 -19.94 -9.98 -1.84
CA SER A 462 -20.26 -8.56 -2.00
C SER A 462 -21.54 -8.25 -1.23
N PHE A 463 -21.53 -7.21 -0.41
CA PHE A 463 -22.57 -6.95 0.57
C PHE A 463 -22.75 -5.45 0.80
N ILE A 464 -23.98 -5.00 0.95
CA ILE A 464 -24.32 -3.65 1.40
C ILE A 464 -25.39 -3.79 2.49
N TRP A 465 -25.14 -3.16 3.63
CA TRP A 465 -26.07 -3.09 4.74
C TRP A 465 -26.05 -1.71 5.36
N ARG A 466 -27.15 -1.32 5.98
CA ARG A 466 -27.25 -0.07 6.70
C ARG A 466 -28.13 -0.25 7.93
N SER A 467 -27.69 0.27 9.06
CA SER A 467 -28.41 0.15 10.32
C SER A 467 -28.40 1.44 11.12
N SER A 468 -29.54 1.77 11.70
CA SER A 468 -29.65 2.77 12.77
C SER A 468 -29.19 2.16 14.09
N ILE A 469 -28.21 2.81 14.71
CA ILE A 469 -27.56 2.33 15.92
C ILE A 469 -28.13 3.03 17.13
N TYR A 470 -28.60 2.23 18.08
CA TYR A 470 -29.17 2.68 19.33
C TYR A 470 -28.29 2.28 20.51
N GLU A 471 -28.25 3.16 21.50
CA GLU A 471 -27.70 2.86 22.82
C GLU A 471 -28.57 1.83 23.54
N LEU A 472 -27.95 1.10 24.47
CA LEU A 472 -28.67 0.21 25.36
C LEU A 472 -29.70 0.99 26.21
N PRO A 473 -31.01 0.61 26.19
CA PRO A 473 -32.05 1.32 26.93
C PRO A 473 -31.79 1.43 28.45
N GLU A 474 -31.09 0.44 29.01
CA GLU A 474 -30.71 0.38 30.43
C GLU A 474 -29.65 1.41 30.85
N GLN A 475 -28.89 2.01 29.92
CA GLN A 475 -27.83 2.96 30.26
C GLN A 475 -28.36 4.37 30.59
N THR A 476 -29.68 4.61 30.55
CA THR A 476 -30.34 5.89 30.91
C THR A 476 -29.73 7.15 30.28
N LYS A 477 -29.06 7.02 29.12
CA LYS A 477 -28.49 8.17 28.41
C LYS A 477 -29.61 8.98 27.75
N ARG A 478 -29.48 10.30 27.77
CA ARG A 478 -30.43 11.21 27.08
C ARG A 478 -30.40 11.02 25.56
N ARG A 479 -29.23 10.67 25.01
CA ARG A 479 -29.05 10.34 23.59
C ARG A 479 -29.14 8.83 23.41
N TYR A 480 -30.25 8.36 22.83
CA TYR A 480 -30.52 6.95 22.59
C TYR A 480 -30.26 6.53 21.13
N LYS A 481 -30.45 7.41 20.13
CA LYS A 481 -29.97 7.18 18.75
C LYS A 481 -28.54 7.70 18.64
N LEU A 482 -27.60 6.80 18.38
CA LEU A 482 -26.17 7.13 18.30
C LEU A 482 -25.80 7.64 16.91
N GLY A 483 -26.31 6.99 15.87
CA GLY A 483 -26.08 7.35 14.47
C GLY A 483 -26.59 6.28 13.53
N ASP A 484 -26.26 6.41 12.25
CA ASP A 484 -26.50 5.41 11.22
C ASP A 484 -25.14 4.94 10.67
N LEU A 485 -24.99 3.65 10.42
CA LEU A 485 -23.75 3.04 9.92
C LEU A 485 -24.03 2.26 8.65
N SER A 486 -23.31 2.56 7.58
CA SER A 486 -23.27 1.73 6.37
C SER A 486 -22.16 0.69 6.49
N ILE A 487 -22.40 -0.54 6.05
CA ILE A 487 -21.46 -1.66 6.08
C ILE A 487 -21.36 -2.21 4.66
N VAL A 488 -20.14 -2.28 4.12
CA VAL A 488 -19.88 -2.76 2.75
C VAL A 488 -18.88 -3.92 2.79
N GLY A 489 -19.29 -5.06 2.23
CA GLY A 489 -18.44 -6.24 2.04
C GLY A 489 -17.73 -6.21 0.69
N GLY A 490 -16.43 -6.51 0.70
CA GLY A 490 -15.56 -6.48 -0.48
C GLY A 490 -15.62 -7.72 -1.38
N GLY A 491 -16.33 -8.78 -0.98
CA GLY A 491 -16.25 -10.07 -1.67
C GLY A 491 -14.94 -10.79 -1.36
N SER A 492 -14.32 -11.40 -2.37
CA SER A 492 -12.94 -11.90 -2.28
C SER A 492 -12.19 -11.62 -3.57
N ALA A 493 -11.01 -11.02 -3.47
CA ALA A 493 -10.22 -10.66 -4.62
C ALA A 493 -9.50 -11.85 -5.25
N GLY A 494 -9.17 -12.89 -4.48
CA GLY A 494 -8.30 -13.97 -4.96
C GLY A 494 -8.63 -15.38 -4.50
N SER A 495 -9.58 -15.58 -3.57
CA SER A 495 -9.95 -16.92 -3.12
C SER A 495 -10.67 -17.72 -4.20
N LYS A 496 -10.41 -19.02 -4.22
CA LYS A 496 -11.17 -20.00 -5.00
C LYS A 496 -12.53 -20.34 -4.35
N GLU A 497 -12.65 -20.17 -3.05
CA GLU A 497 -13.84 -20.53 -2.27
C GLU A 497 -14.86 -19.40 -2.31
N THR A 498 -15.47 -19.21 -3.47
CA THR A 498 -16.42 -18.13 -3.74
C THR A 498 -17.66 -18.67 -4.43
N ASP A 499 -18.79 -18.03 -4.18
CA ASP A 499 -20.03 -18.36 -4.87
C ASP A 499 -19.93 -18.04 -6.37
N GLY A 500 -20.26 -19.04 -7.19
CA GLY A 500 -20.25 -18.93 -8.64
C GLY A 500 -18.86 -18.68 -9.25
N GLU A 501 -17.79 -19.07 -8.57
CA GLU A 501 -16.39 -18.83 -9.00
C GLU A 501 -16.15 -17.34 -9.30
N SER A 502 -16.62 -16.48 -8.39
CA SER A 502 -16.62 -15.03 -8.57
C SER A 502 -15.60 -14.37 -7.66
N ASN A 503 -14.76 -13.51 -8.24
CA ASN A 503 -13.85 -12.65 -7.49
C ASN A 503 -14.25 -11.19 -7.63
N TYR A 504 -13.94 -10.39 -6.61
CA TYR A 504 -14.47 -9.04 -6.45
C TYR A 504 -13.41 -8.04 -6.03
N PHE A 505 -13.64 -6.77 -6.36
CA PHE A 505 -13.08 -5.62 -5.66
C PHE A 505 -14.10 -4.47 -5.74
N ASN A 506 -13.95 -3.48 -4.87
CA ASN A 506 -14.80 -2.30 -4.86
C ASN A 506 -14.00 -1.03 -5.17
N LEU A 507 -14.61 -0.09 -5.89
CA LEU A 507 -14.16 1.29 -5.97
C LEU A 507 -15.12 2.18 -5.21
N LEU A 508 -14.58 3.05 -4.36
CA LEU A 508 -15.34 4.07 -3.63
C LEU A 508 -14.89 5.44 -4.15
N GLU A 509 -15.77 6.16 -4.81
CA GLU A 509 -15.49 7.48 -5.37
C GLU A 509 -16.18 8.56 -4.52
N PHE A 510 -15.37 9.43 -3.93
CA PHE A 510 -15.82 10.44 -2.99
C PHE A 510 -15.94 11.80 -3.65
N SER A 511 -17.09 12.44 -3.47
CA SER A 511 -17.34 13.80 -3.96
C SER A 511 -18.03 14.62 -2.86
N PRO A 512 -18.02 15.96 -2.93
CA PRO A 512 -18.73 16.77 -1.94
C PRO A 512 -20.24 16.48 -1.87
N ALA A 513 -20.82 15.92 -2.94
CA ALA A 513 -22.24 15.57 -3.01
C ALA A 513 -22.57 14.18 -2.43
N GLY A 514 -21.60 13.29 -2.31
CA GLY A 514 -21.89 11.88 -2.07
C GLY A 514 -20.71 10.94 -2.27
N LEU A 515 -20.97 9.68 -1.96
CA LEU A 515 -20.11 8.53 -2.18
C LEU A 515 -20.76 7.62 -3.24
N GLU A 516 -20.02 7.31 -4.30
CA GLU A 516 -20.37 6.24 -5.25
C GLU A 516 -19.57 4.96 -4.91
N LEU A 517 -20.26 3.83 -4.79
CA LEU A 517 -19.69 2.49 -4.67
C LEU A 517 -19.90 1.74 -5.98
N ASP A 518 -18.80 1.36 -6.61
CA ASP A 518 -18.78 0.56 -7.84
C ASP A 518 -18.21 -0.83 -7.53
N ILE A 519 -19.06 -1.85 -7.66
CA ILE A 519 -18.71 -3.25 -7.37
C ILE A 519 -18.24 -3.90 -8.66
N TRP A 520 -17.01 -4.40 -8.67
CA TRP A 520 -16.43 -5.09 -9.82
C TRP A 520 -16.37 -6.58 -9.56
N ARG A 521 -16.71 -7.38 -10.57
CA ARG A 521 -16.68 -8.84 -10.50
C ARG A 521 -15.97 -9.44 -11.70
N SER A 522 -15.17 -10.47 -11.44
CA SER A 522 -14.70 -11.45 -12.41
C SER A 522 -15.35 -12.79 -12.12
N VAL A 523 -15.75 -13.52 -13.16
CA VAL A 523 -16.33 -14.87 -13.04
C VAL A 523 -15.42 -15.84 -13.77
N ARG A 524 -15.11 -16.99 -13.15
CA ARG A 524 -14.25 -18.03 -13.73
C ARG A 524 -12.91 -17.48 -14.23
N ARG A 525 -12.31 -16.54 -13.46
CA ARG A 525 -11.03 -15.87 -13.76
C ARG A 525 -11.03 -15.09 -15.08
N GLY A 526 -12.20 -14.60 -15.49
CA GLY A 526 -12.37 -13.69 -16.63
C GLY A 526 -11.91 -12.26 -16.33
N VAL A 527 -12.23 -11.34 -17.24
CA VAL A 527 -11.95 -9.91 -17.04
C VAL A 527 -12.91 -9.34 -15.99
N PHE A 528 -12.40 -8.49 -15.10
CA PHE A 528 -13.24 -7.75 -14.16
C PHE A 528 -14.12 -6.73 -14.91
N SER A 529 -15.39 -6.66 -14.53
CA SER A 529 -16.34 -5.67 -15.02
C SER A 529 -17.20 -5.14 -13.88
N SER A 530 -17.57 -3.87 -13.95
CA SER A 530 -18.55 -3.26 -13.05
C SER A 530 -19.88 -3.99 -13.18
N ILE A 531 -20.40 -4.53 -12.08
CA ILE A 531 -21.69 -5.24 -12.05
C ILE A 531 -22.82 -4.37 -11.51
N GLN A 532 -22.51 -3.45 -10.59
CA GLN A 532 -23.50 -2.58 -9.99
C GLN A 532 -22.82 -1.36 -9.38
N LYS A 533 -23.47 -0.21 -9.57
CA LYS A 533 -23.09 1.06 -8.97
C LYS A 533 -24.17 1.53 -8.03
N TRP A 534 -23.75 2.00 -6.87
CA TRP A 534 -24.60 2.54 -5.82
C TRP A 534 -24.11 3.93 -5.45
N LYS A 535 -25.03 4.80 -5.04
CA LYS A 535 -24.72 6.15 -4.59
C LYS A 535 -25.42 6.41 -3.27
N ALA A 536 -24.70 7.00 -2.33
CA ALA A 536 -25.24 7.55 -1.09
C ALA A 536 -24.87 9.02 -1.01
N LEU A 537 -25.85 9.87 -0.66
CA LEU A 537 -25.63 11.31 -0.54
C LEU A 537 -24.89 11.66 0.75
N LEU A 538 -24.11 12.73 0.69
CA LEU A 538 -23.50 13.34 1.87
C LEU A 538 -24.35 14.53 2.30
N THR A 539 -24.83 14.50 3.54
CA THR A 539 -25.64 15.56 4.14
C THR A 539 -24.99 16.06 5.43
N ILE A 540 -25.42 17.24 5.87
CA ILE A 540 -24.96 17.82 7.13
C ILE A 540 -26.13 17.79 8.11
N ASP A 541 -25.92 17.18 9.27
CA ASP A 541 -26.83 17.35 10.40
C ASP A 541 -26.53 18.71 11.03
N GLU A 542 -27.40 19.70 10.79
CA GLU A 542 -27.23 21.07 11.29
C GLU A 542 -27.19 21.16 12.82
N LYS A 543 -27.86 20.24 13.53
CA LYS A 543 -27.93 20.26 15.00
C LYS A 543 -26.64 19.74 15.61
N GLU A 544 -26.14 18.64 15.07
CA GLU A 544 -24.93 17.96 15.54
C GLU A 544 -23.65 18.48 14.86
N GLN A 545 -23.80 19.34 13.84
CA GLN A 545 -22.72 19.91 13.01
C GLN A 545 -21.77 18.83 12.49
N LYS A 546 -22.35 17.74 11.96
CA LYS A 546 -21.61 16.56 11.52
C LYS A 546 -21.99 16.14 10.12
N LEU A 547 -21.04 15.51 9.43
CA LEU A 547 -21.28 14.86 8.16
C LEU A 547 -22.07 13.54 8.35
N MET A 548 -23.08 13.34 7.52
CA MET A 548 -23.91 12.15 7.45
C MET A 548 -23.80 11.53 6.06
N LEU A 549 -23.91 10.21 6.00
CA LEU A 549 -24.04 9.45 4.76
C LEU A 549 -25.47 8.90 4.71
N ASP A 550 -26.22 9.18 3.67
CA ASP A 550 -27.62 8.77 3.51
C ASP A 550 -27.75 7.32 2.99
N ASP A 551 -28.97 6.93 2.61
CA ASP A 551 -29.27 5.61 2.07
C ASP A 551 -28.63 5.38 0.70
N TRP A 552 -28.35 4.11 0.41
CA TRP A 552 -27.78 3.68 -0.86
C TRP A 552 -28.87 3.51 -1.92
N LEU A 553 -28.71 4.19 -3.05
CA LEU A 553 -29.57 4.08 -4.22
C LEU A 553 -28.77 3.54 -5.40
N PRO A 554 -29.31 2.63 -6.22
CA PRO A 554 -28.63 2.19 -7.43
C PRO A 554 -28.54 3.35 -8.43
N VAL A 555 -27.38 3.53 -9.06
CA VAL A 555 -27.14 4.66 -9.99
C VAL A 555 -28.04 4.60 -11.22
N SER A 556 -28.57 3.43 -11.57
CA SER A 556 -29.57 3.27 -12.64
C SER A 556 -30.94 3.86 -12.31
N GLU A 557 -31.21 4.24 -11.05
CA GLU A 557 -32.50 4.77 -10.57
C GLU A 557 -32.40 6.22 -10.06
N SER A 558 -31.23 6.87 -10.18
CA SER A 558 -30.96 8.23 -9.65
C SER A 558 -30.99 9.34 -10.68
#